data_AF-A0A0N0DFK4-F1
#
_entry.id   AF-A0A0N0DFK4-F1
#
_cell.length_a   1.000
_cell.length_b   1.000
_cell.length_c   1.000
_cell.angle_alpha   90.00
_cell.angle_beta   90.00
_cell.angle_gamma   90.00
#
_symmetry.space_group_name_H-M   'P 1'
#
loop_
_entity.id
_entity.type
_entity.pdbx_description
1 polymer ?
#
loop_
_entity_poly.entity_id
_entity_poly.type
_entity_poly.pdbx_seq_one_letter_code
_entity_poly.pdbx_strand_id
1 'polypeptide(L)'
;MTSSASTATPVRPQHDFELRVEEVKSPKSDINALILDYLTMEGYPNAAANFSKEANLVPHQETPSIIARQEIQKCIYSGNIQTAIETLNDYDPEILDEDKALHFSLLRLQLVELIRTCNTPGGDIAPALKFATEQLGPRAPTNNKFLGDLEKTMALLMFPSDSLEPELAALLKPELRLEVADNVNRAILERQSQRRESAIRQLVRMRVWAENTARDKGKSLPEYLDLGVYTDVPDLGRLPPQTRNGHDPMITT
;
A
#
# COMPACT_ATOMS: atom_id res chain seq x y z
N MET A 1 -52.25 12.57 25.25
CA MET A 1 -51.16 13.54 25.09
C MET A 1 -49.90 12.93 25.70
N THR A 2 -49.06 12.31 24.89
CA THR A 2 -47.81 11.68 25.34
C THR A 2 -46.67 12.52 24.80
N SER A 3 -46.02 13.26 25.70
CA SER A 3 -44.89 14.14 25.39
C SER A 3 -43.66 13.30 25.05
N SER A 4 -43.14 13.46 23.84
CA SER A 4 -41.82 12.95 23.45
C SER A 4 -40.74 13.77 24.17
N ALA A 5 -39.95 13.11 25.02
CA ALA A 5 -38.74 13.68 25.57
C ALA A 5 -37.64 13.64 24.49
N SER A 6 -37.22 14.80 24.01
CA SER A 6 -36.04 14.94 23.15
C SER A 6 -34.78 14.74 23.99
N THR A 7 -34.07 13.65 23.74
CA THR A 7 -32.75 13.39 24.33
C THR A 7 -31.74 14.34 23.70
N ALA A 8 -31.23 15.30 24.47
CA ALA A 8 -30.14 16.18 24.04
C ALA A 8 -28.82 15.38 23.98
N THR A 9 -28.19 15.37 22.81
CA THR A 9 -26.83 14.86 22.60
C THR A 9 -25.84 15.72 23.42
N PRO A 10 -24.89 15.12 24.16
CA PRO A 10 -23.93 15.89 24.94
C PRO A 10 -22.98 16.66 24.01
N VAL A 11 -22.89 17.97 24.21
CA VAL A 11 -21.98 18.88 23.53
C VAL A 11 -20.55 18.49 23.93
N ARG A 12 -19.80 17.88 23.01
CA ARG A 12 -18.35 17.70 23.17
C ARG A 12 -17.69 19.08 23.30
N PRO A 13 -16.64 19.26 24.12
CA PRO A 13 -15.86 20.48 24.12
C PRO A 13 -15.19 20.61 22.75
N GLN A 14 -15.80 21.39 21.84
CA GLN A 14 -15.25 21.67 20.52
C GLN A 14 -13.92 22.42 20.72
N HIS A 15 -12.82 21.75 20.44
CA HIS A 15 -11.50 22.37 20.47
C HIS A 15 -11.46 23.50 19.42
N ASP A 16 -10.75 24.62 19.65
CA ASP A 16 -10.66 25.75 18.70
C ASP A 16 -10.32 25.33 17.26
N PHE A 17 -9.60 24.21 17.13
CA PHE A 17 -9.31 23.55 15.86
C PHE A 17 -10.57 23.02 15.16
N GLU A 18 -11.45 22.30 15.87
CA GLU A 18 -12.68 21.71 15.31
C GLU A 18 -13.64 22.79 14.81
N LEU A 19 -13.75 23.91 15.54
CA LEU A 19 -14.51 25.08 15.10
C LEU A 19 -13.98 25.65 13.79
N ARG A 20 -12.65 25.78 13.65
CA ARG A 20 -12.03 26.25 12.40
C ARG A 20 -12.20 25.24 11.26
N VAL A 21 -12.24 23.95 11.56
CA VAL A 21 -12.51 22.92 10.54
C VAL A 21 -13.96 23.02 10.04
N GLU A 22 -14.93 23.25 10.93
CA GLU A 22 -16.34 23.46 10.55
C GLU A 22 -16.54 24.72 9.69
N GLU A 23 -15.73 25.76 9.89
CA GLU A 23 -15.73 26.98 9.07
C GLU A 23 -15.18 26.74 7.65
N VAL A 24 -14.26 25.79 7.47
CA VAL A 24 -13.66 25.48 6.16
C VAL A 24 -14.59 24.62 5.34
N LYS A 25 -15.30 25.23 4.40
CA LYS A 25 -16.15 24.52 3.43
C LYS A 25 -15.32 24.07 2.23
N SER A 26 -14.99 22.78 2.18
CA SER A 26 -14.46 22.15 0.95
C SER A 26 -15.62 21.90 -0.02
N PRO A 27 -15.56 22.40 -1.27
CA PRO A 27 -16.60 22.14 -2.25
C PRO A 27 -16.62 20.64 -2.62
N LYS A 28 -17.81 20.07 -2.75
CA LYS A 28 -17.98 18.65 -3.09
C LYS A 28 -17.36 18.28 -4.45
N SER A 29 -17.27 19.23 -5.37
CA SER A 29 -16.59 19.07 -6.67
C SER A 29 -15.12 18.66 -6.50
N ASP A 30 -14.41 19.27 -5.56
CA ASP A 30 -12.97 19.06 -5.39
C ASP A 30 -12.72 17.72 -4.73
N ILE A 31 -13.58 17.33 -3.78
CA ILE A 31 -13.56 15.98 -3.18
C ILE A 31 -13.82 14.93 -4.26
N ASN A 32 -14.83 15.13 -5.10
CA ASN A 32 -15.13 14.20 -6.18
C ASN A 32 -13.98 14.11 -7.20
N ALA A 33 -13.34 15.23 -7.53
CA ALA A 33 -12.15 15.25 -8.39
C ALA A 33 -10.97 14.51 -7.77
N LEU A 34 -10.73 14.67 -6.45
CA LEU A 34 -9.69 13.95 -5.71
C LEU A 34 -9.94 12.44 -5.68
N ILE A 35 -11.20 12.02 -5.47
CA ILE A 35 -11.56 10.60 -5.49
C ILE A 35 -11.36 10.03 -6.90
N LEU A 36 -11.79 10.75 -7.93
CA LEU A 36 -11.61 10.31 -9.31
C LEU A 36 -10.13 10.21 -9.70
N ASP A 37 -9.30 11.18 -9.29
CA ASP A 37 -7.84 11.16 -9.45
C ASP A 37 -7.24 9.91 -8.80
N TYR A 38 -7.63 9.60 -7.56
CA TYR A 38 -7.19 8.39 -6.87
C TYR A 38 -7.58 7.11 -7.61
N LEU A 39 -8.85 6.96 -7.98
CA LEU A 39 -9.32 5.76 -8.69
C LEU A 39 -8.61 5.57 -10.04
N THR A 40 -8.29 6.68 -10.72
CA THR A 40 -7.57 6.67 -11.99
C THR A 40 -6.10 6.30 -11.79
N MET A 41 -5.43 6.92 -10.82
CA MET A 41 -4.00 6.73 -10.59
C MET A 41 -3.67 5.38 -9.96
N GLU A 42 -4.51 4.84 -9.07
CA GLU A 42 -4.29 3.51 -8.49
C GLU A 42 -4.65 2.36 -9.44
N GLY A 43 -5.37 2.63 -10.54
CA GLY A 43 -5.70 1.61 -11.55
C GLY A 43 -7.05 0.92 -11.32
N TYR A 44 -8.05 1.65 -10.82
CA TYR A 44 -9.43 1.18 -10.62
C TYR A 44 -10.41 1.78 -11.66
N PRO A 45 -10.32 1.41 -12.96
CA PRO A 45 -11.11 2.05 -14.01
C PRO A 45 -12.61 1.79 -13.88
N ASN A 46 -13.02 0.57 -13.50
CA ASN A 46 -14.43 0.25 -13.27
C ASN A 46 -15.04 1.12 -12.15
N ALA A 47 -14.30 1.33 -11.08
CA ALA A 47 -14.73 2.18 -9.98
C ALA A 47 -14.77 3.65 -10.42
N ALA A 48 -13.76 4.12 -11.15
CA ALA A 48 -13.74 5.48 -11.72
C ALA A 48 -14.93 5.73 -12.66
N ALA A 49 -15.25 4.76 -13.52
CA ALA A 49 -16.36 4.84 -14.46
C ALA A 49 -17.71 4.89 -13.73
N ASN A 50 -17.94 4.00 -12.76
CA ASN A 50 -19.17 3.99 -11.96
C ASN A 50 -19.29 5.26 -11.12
N PHE A 51 -18.20 5.70 -10.48
CA PHE A 51 -18.16 6.93 -9.70
C PHE A 51 -18.45 8.17 -10.56
N SER A 52 -17.88 8.25 -11.77
CA SER A 52 -18.15 9.38 -12.67
C SER A 52 -19.62 9.47 -13.07
N LYS A 53 -20.29 8.33 -13.30
CA LYS A 53 -21.73 8.25 -13.59
C LYS A 53 -22.58 8.67 -12.39
N GLU A 54 -22.24 8.21 -11.19
CA GLU A 54 -23.00 8.51 -9.97
C GLU A 54 -22.81 9.96 -9.51
N ALA A 55 -21.59 10.49 -9.61
CA ALA A 55 -21.25 11.84 -9.21
C ALA A 55 -21.63 12.92 -10.25
N ASN A 56 -22.30 12.54 -11.36
CA ASN A 56 -22.63 13.40 -12.49
C ASN A 56 -21.42 14.19 -13.03
N LEU A 57 -20.25 13.56 -13.03
CA LEU A 57 -19.03 14.13 -13.59
C LEU A 57 -18.94 13.86 -15.10
N VAL A 58 -17.98 14.49 -15.77
CA VAL A 58 -17.65 14.16 -17.16
C VAL A 58 -17.33 12.65 -17.22
N PRO A 59 -17.94 11.87 -18.14
CA PRO A 59 -17.69 10.45 -18.26
C PRO A 59 -16.20 10.18 -18.37
N HIS A 60 -15.65 9.49 -17.37
CA HIS A 60 -14.24 9.13 -17.40
C HIS A 60 -14.03 8.06 -18.48
N GLN A 61 -13.33 8.41 -19.56
CA GLN A 61 -12.97 7.45 -20.59
C GLN A 61 -11.67 6.75 -20.18
N GLU A 62 -11.69 5.43 -20.24
CA GLU A 62 -10.50 4.62 -20.00
C GLU A 62 -9.44 4.97 -21.04
N THR A 63 -8.32 5.53 -20.57
CA THR A 63 -7.15 5.77 -21.40
C THR A 63 -6.45 4.43 -21.62
N PRO A 64 -5.88 4.15 -22.82
CA PRO A 64 -5.13 2.91 -23.07
C PRO A 64 -4.02 2.65 -22.03
N SER A 65 -3.42 3.70 -21.50
CA SER A 65 -2.43 3.62 -20.43
C SER A 65 -2.97 3.13 -19.08
N ILE A 66 -4.25 3.39 -18.77
CA ILE A 66 -4.90 2.90 -17.55
C ILE A 66 -5.21 1.41 -17.71
N ILE A 67 -5.68 1.00 -18.89
CA ILE A 67 -5.99 -0.39 -19.20
C ILE A 67 -4.73 -1.25 -19.12
N ALA A 68 -3.63 -0.80 -19.75
CA ALA A 68 -2.34 -1.51 -19.69
C ALA A 68 -1.83 -1.66 -18.25
N ARG A 69 -1.88 -0.58 -17.44
CA ARG A 69 -1.49 -0.65 -16.01
C ARG A 69 -2.35 -1.63 -15.23
N GLN A 70 -3.65 -1.63 -15.45
CA GLN A 70 -4.57 -2.55 -14.78
C GLN A 70 -4.28 -4.01 -15.15
N GLU A 71 -3.98 -4.29 -16.41
CA GLU A 71 -3.63 -5.62 -16.88
C GLU A 71 -2.36 -6.13 -16.18
N ILE A 72 -1.30 -5.32 -16.15
CA ILE A 72 -0.04 -5.63 -15.45
C ILE A 72 -0.31 -5.89 -13.96
N GLN A 73 -1.04 -5.02 -13.27
CA GLN A 73 -1.38 -5.22 -11.86
C GLN A 73 -2.19 -6.50 -11.64
N LYS A 74 -3.15 -6.81 -12.50
CA LYS A 74 -3.95 -8.05 -12.42
C LYS A 74 -3.08 -9.29 -12.59
N CYS A 75 -2.10 -9.26 -13.48
CA CYS A 75 -1.11 -10.33 -13.62
C CYS A 75 -0.29 -10.52 -12.33
N ILE A 76 0.12 -9.43 -11.68
CA ILE A 76 0.85 -9.49 -10.40
C ILE A 76 -0.03 -10.06 -9.27
N TYR A 77 -1.27 -9.58 -9.13
CA TYR A 77 -2.18 -10.07 -8.09
C TYR A 77 -2.54 -11.55 -8.25
N SER A 78 -2.68 -12.00 -9.50
CA SER A 78 -2.94 -13.41 -9.81
C SER A 78 -1.71 -14.33 -9.65
N GLY A 79 -0.52 -13.77 -9.45
CA GLY A 79 0.73 -14.52 -9.33
C GLY A 79 1.38 -14.89 -10.67
N ASN A 80 0.85 -14.38 -11.79
CA ASN A 80 1.39 -14.59 -13.13
C ASN A 80 2.48 -13.54 -13.43
N ILE A 81 3.59 -13.60 -12.70
CA ILE A 81 4.63 -12.56 -12.75
C ILE A 81 5.38 -12.54 -14.09
N GLN A 82 5.55 -13.70 -14.74
CA GLN A 82 6.19 -13.79 -16.05
C GLN A 82 5.43 -12.96 -17.10
N THR A 83 4.11 -13.15 -17.18
CA THR A 83 3.24 -12.36 -18.07
C THR A 83 3.22 -10.88 -17.69
N ALA A 84 3.29 -10.56 -16.39
CA ALA A 84 3.41 -9.17 -15.94
C ALA A 84 4.72 -8.50 -16.44
N ILE A 85 5.84 -9.22 -16.44
CA ILE A 85 7.13 -8.71 -16.95
C ILE A 85 7.08 -8.52 -18.47
N GLU A 86 6.51 -9.49 -19.20
CA GLU A 86 6.35 -9.42 -20.66
C GLU A 86 5.46 -8.23 -21.06
N THR A 87 4.26 -8.12 -20.48
CA THR A 87 3.35 -6.99 -20.73
C THR A 87 3.94 -5.65 -20.33
N LEU A 88 4.75 -5.59 -19.26
CA LEU A 88 5.47 -4.38 -18.87
C LEU A 88 6.55 -3.99 -19.88
N ASN A 89 7.33 -4.94 -20.39
CA ASN A 89 8.33 -4.69 -21.43
C ASN A 89 7.71 -4.31 -22.77
N ASP A 90 6.57 -4.91 -23.12
CA ASP A 90 5.80 -4.55 -24.31
C ASP A 90 5.22 -3.13 -24.20
N TYR A 91 4.85 -2.73 -22.99
CA TYR A 91 4.36 -1.38 -22.71
C TYR A 91 5.48 -0.33 -22.75
N ASP A 92 6.59 -0.58 -22.04
CA ASP A 92 7.75 0.30 -22.02
C ASP A 92 9.04 -0.54 -21.75
N PRO A 93 9.87 -0.77 -22.79
CA PRO A 93 11.05 -1.61 -22.66
C PRO A 93 12.15 -0.99 -21.79
N GLU A 94 12.13 0.32 -21.56
CA GLU A 94 13.20 1.02 -20.83
C GLU A 94 12.94 1.04 -19.31
N ILE A 95 11.71 0.78 -18.84
CA ILE A 95 11.36 0.80 -17.40
C ILE A 95 12.25 -0.14 -16.59
N LEU A 96 12.42 -1.37 -17.05
CA LEU A 96 13.15 -2.40 -16.31
C LEU A 96 14.67 -2.24 -16.38
N ASP A 97 15.16 -1.59 -17.43
CA ASP A 97 16.59 -1.32 -17.63
C ASP A 97 17.07 -0.14 -16.78
N GLU A 98 16.24 0.90 -16.64
CA GLU A 98 16.53 2.05 -15.77
C GLU A 98 16.33 1.71 -14.29
N ASP A 99 15.21 1.08 -13.93
CA ASP A 99 14.93 0.69 -12.55
C ASP A 99 15.29 -0.77 -12.26
N LYS A 100 16.60 -0.97 -12.03
CA LYS A 100 17.16 -2.28 -11.66
C LYS A 100 16.57 -2.83 -10.35
N ALA A 101 16.11 -1.96 -9.45
CA ALA A 101 15.52 -2.37 -8.18
C ALA A 101 14.10 -2.91 -8.37
N LEU A 102 13.31 -2.27 -9.24
CA LEU A 102 12.00 -2.79 -9.65
C LEU A 102 12.13 -4.14 -10.33
N HIS A 103 13.06 -4.26 -11.27
CA HIS A 103 13.29 -5.52 -11.97
C HIS A 103 13.69 -6.65 -11.00
N PHE A 104 14.60 -6.37 -10.06
CA PHE A 104 14.96 -7.33 -9.02
C PHE A 104 13.75 -7.74 -8.16
N SER A 105 12.90 -6.77 -7.77
CA SER A 105 11.72 -7.03 -6.95
C SER A 105 10.70 -7.92 -7.66
N LEU A 106 10.50 -7.74 -8.97
CA LEU A 106 9.66 -8.59 -9.81
C LEU A 106 10.22 -10.02 -9.92
N LEU A 107 11.52 -10.17 -10.21
CA LEU A 107 12.16 -11.48 -10.27
C LEU A 107 12.12 -12.21 -8.92
N ARG A 108 12.32 -11.48 -7.82
CA ARG A 108 12.18 -12.02 -6.47
C ARG A 108 10.76 -12.52 -6.22
N LEU A 109 9.74 -11.74 -6.59
CA LEU A 109 8.35 -12.16 -6.46
C LEU A 109 8.07 -13.40 -7.30
N GLN A 110 8.58 -13.48 -8.53
CA GLN A 110 8.48 -14.68 -9.36
C GLN A 110 9.13 -15.90 -8.69
N LEU A 111 10.30 -15.74 -8.08
CA LEU A 111 10.94 -16.81 -7.31
C LEU A 111 10.06 -17.25 -6.13
N VAL A 112 9.45 -16.33 -5.39
CA VAL A 112 8.51 -16.65 -4.30
C VAL A 112 7.31 -17.44 -4.81
N GLU A 113 6.75 -17.09 -5.97
CA GLU A 113 5.64 -17.83 -6.58
C GLU A 113 6.04 -19.23 -7.03
N LEU A 114 7.25 -19.39 -7.58
CA LEU A 114 7.82 -20.71 -7.88
C LEU A 114 7.97 -21.54 -6.61
N ILE A 115 8.57 -20.98 -5.55
CA ILE A 115 8.73 -21.65 -4.26
C ILE A 115 7.38 -22.08 -3.67
N ARG A 116 6.35 -21.23 -3.77
CA ARG A 116 5.00 -21.58 -3.31
C ARG A 116 4.44 -22.79 -4.06
N THR A 117 4.73 -22.91 -5.35
CA THR A 117 4.34 -24.06 -6.18
C THR A 117 5.16 -25.31 -5.81
N CYS A 118 6.45 -25.16 -5.54
CA CYS A 118 7.35 -26.24 -5.13
C CYS A 118 7.03 -26.83 -3.74
N ASN A 119 6.53 -26.01 -2.81
CA ASN A 119 6.16 -26.47 -1.46
C ASN A 119 4.86 -27.30 -1.41
N THR A 120 4.22 -27.57 -2.56
CA THR A 120 3.10 -28.51 -2.64
C THR A 120 3.61 -29.96 -2.61
N PRO A 121 2.83 -30.94 -2.08
CA PRO A 121 3.30 -32.32 -1.96
C PRO A 121 3.58 -32.92 -3.35
N GLY A 122 4.86 -33.17 -3.64
CA GLY A 122 5.35 -33.64 -4.94
C GLY A 122 5.98 -32.56 -5.83
N GLY A 123 6.17 -31.34 -5.33
CA GLY A 123 6.80 -30.25 -6.06
C GLY A 123 8.30 -30.45 -6.27
N ASP A 124 8.75 -30.18 -7.50
CA ASP A 124 10.17 -30.16 -7.86
C ASP A 124 10.77 -28.78 -7.55
N ILE A 125 11.90 -28.76 -6.84
CA ILE A 125 12.63 -27.54 -6.47
C ILE A 125 13.56 -27.07 -7.62
N ALA A 126 13.92 -27.97 -8.54
CA ALA A 126 14.81 -27.67 -9.66
C ALA A 126 14.44 -26.41 -10.46
N PRO A 127 13.16 -26.13 -10.82
CA PRO A 127 12.82 -24.91 -11.55
C PRO A 127 13.10 -23.63 -10.76
N ALA A 128 12.81 -23.61 -9.46
CA ALA A 128 13.08 -22.45 -8.60
C ALA A 128 14.60 -22.22 -8.47
N LEU A 129 15.38 -23.29 -8.28
CA LEU A 129 16.84 -23.21 -8.17
C LEU A 129 17.49 -22.75 -9.48
N LYS A 130 17.04 -23.29 -10.62
CA LYS A 130 17.50 -22.89 -11.94
C LYS A 130 17.23 -21.41 -12.18
N PHE A 131 16.01 -20.95 -11.90
CA PHE A 131 15.63 -19.55 -12.04
C PHE A 131 16.46 -18.63 -11.15
N ALA A 132 16.64 -18.98 -9.87
CA ALA A 132 17.48 -18.22 -8.94
C ALA A 132 18.93 -18.09 -9.44
N THR A 133 19.49 -19.18 -10.00
CA THR A 133 20.88 -19.21 -10.49
C THR A 133 21.05 -18.43 -11.79
N GLU A 134 20.13 -18.56 -12.75
CA GLU A 134 20.23 -17.95 -14.08
C GLU A 134 19.88 -16.45 -14.05
N GLN A 135 18.82 -16.06 -13.33
CA GLN A 135 18.28 -14.70 -13.38
C GLN A 135 18.71 -13.83 -12.19
N LEU A 136 18.59 -14.33 -10.96
CA LEU A 136 18.91 -13.55 -9.75
C LEU A 136 20.40 -13.58 -9.40
N GLY A 137 21.09 -14.70 -9.65
CA GLY A 137 22.50 -14.90 -9.32
C GLY A 137 23.43 -13.81 -9.86
N PRO A 138 23.38 -13.45 -11.16
CA PRO A 138 24.21 -12.39 -11.72
C PRO A 138 23.86 -10.98 -11.19
N ARG A 139 22.62 -10.77 -10.72
CA ARG A 139 22.13 -9.46 -10.27
C ARG A 139 22.30 -9.23 -8.77
N ALA A 140 22.30 -10.29 -7.97
CA ALA A 140 22.45 -10.23 -6.51
C ALA A 140 23.73 -9.49 -6.02
N PRO A 141 24.93 -9.69 -6.60
CA PRO A 141 26.15 -9.03 -6.10
C PRO A 141 26.19 -7.52 -6.41
N THR A 142 25.27 -6.99 -7.22
CA THR A 142 25.25 -5.57 -7.56
C THR A 142 24.83 -4.68 -6.39
N ASN A 143 24.11 -5.24 -5.40
CA ASN A 143 23.68 -4.52 -4.21
C ASN A 143 23.58 -5.46 -3.01
N ASN A 144 24.18 -5.08 -1.89
CA ASN A 144 24.16 -5.89 -0.67
C ASN A 144 22.73 -6.14 -0.15
N LYS A 145 21.78 -5.23 -0.44
CA LYS A 145 20.35 -5.45 -0.14
C LYS A 145 19.74 -6.58 -0.97
N PHE A 146 20.07 -6.66 -2.26
CA PHE A 146 19.57 -7.72 -3.14
C PHE A 146 20.09 -9.08 -2.72
N LEU A 147 21.35 -9.15 -2.28
CA LEU A 147 21.93 -10.37 -1.75
C LEU A 147 21.16 -10.84 -0.49
N GLY A 148 20.95 -9.97 0.49
CA GLY A 148 20.18 -10.31 1.69
C GLY A 148 18.73 -10.72 1.38
N ASP A 149 18.08 -10.04 0.42
CA ASP A 149 16.74 -10.39 -0.04
C ASP A 149 16.68 -11.75 -0.75
N LEU A 150 17.70 -12.08 -1.55
CA LEU A 150 17.83 -13.38 -2.19
C LEU A 150 18.09 -14.49 -1.16
N GLU A 151 18.99 -14.27 -0.19
CA GLU A 151 19.26 -15.22 0.89
C GLU A 151 17.99 -15.54 1.69
N LYS A 152 17.21 -14.51 2.07
CA LYS A 152 15.91 -14.69 2.73
C LYS A 152 14.93 -15.46 1.87
N THR A 153 14.89 -15.19 0.56
CA THR A 153 13.99 -15.89 -0.35
C THR A 153 14.41 -17.36 -0.55
N MET A 154 15.72 -17.64 -0.62
CA MET A 154 16.25 -19.00 -0.72
C MET A 154 16.07 -19.80 0.58
N ALA A 155 16.06 -19.14 1.74
CA ALA A 155 15.74 -19.78 3.01
C ALA A 155 14.33 -20.42 3.00
N LEU A 156 13.38 -19.87 2.24
CA LEU A 156 12.03 -20.44 2.08
C LEU A 156 12.02 -21.83 1.44
N LEU A 157 13.09 -22.23 0.73
CA LEU A 157 13.24 -23.59 0.20
C LEU A 157 13.72 -24.59 1.25
N MET A 158 14.43 -24.12 2.28
CA MET A 158 15.02 -24.98 3.30
C MET A 158 14.08 -25.21 4.49
N PHE A 159 13.23 -24.24 4.79
CA PHE A 159 12.32 -24.30 5.93
C PHE A 159 10.89 -24.63 5.49
N PRO A 160 10.24 -25.62 6.13
CA PRO A 160 8.83 -25.92 5.87
C PRO A 160 7.97 -24.72 6.28
N SER A 161 6.86 -24.51 5.55
CA SER A 161 5.92 -23.39 5.76
C SER A 161 5.44 -23.23 7.20
N ASP A 162 5.40 -24.34 7.94
CA ASP A 162 4.81 -24.43 9.27
C ASP A 162 5.78 -23.97 10.39
N SER A 163 7.06 -23.79 10.07
CA SER A 163 8.12 -23.39 11.02
C SER A 163 8.87 -22.12 10.59
N LEU A 164 8.24 -21.29 9.76
CA LEU A 164 8.87 -20.05 9.28
C LEU A 164 8.84 -18.96 10.36
N GLU A 165 9.97 -18.28 10.51
CA GLU A 165 10.05 -17.04 11.26
C GLU A 165 9.11 -15.98 10.65
N PRO A 166 8.47 -15.09 11.44
CA PRO A 166 7.51 -14.10 10.95
C PRO A 166 8.00 -13.26 9.76
N GLU A 167 9.30 -12.95 9.67
CA GLU A 167 9.88 -12.24 8.52
C GLU A 167 9.81 -13.06 7.21
N LEU A 168 10.07 -14.36 7.29
CA LEU A 168 10.04 -15.27 6.14
C LEU A 168 8.59 -15.58 5.77
N ALA A 169 7.71 -15.76 6.76
CA ALA A 169 6.29 -15.95 6.55
C ALA A 169 5.65 -14.74 5.83
N ALA A 170 6.12 -13.52 6.11
CA ALA A 170 5.66 -12.31 5.43
C ALA A 170 5.93 -12.33 3.92
N LEU A 171 7.02 -12.98 3.47
CA LEU A 171 7.29 -13.14 2.03
C LEU A 171 6.25 -14.02 1.32
N LEU A 172 5.61 -14.93 2.05
CA LEU A 172 4.52 -15.76 1.55
C LEU A 172 3.14 -15.11 1.69
N LYS A 173 3.04 -13.90 2.23
CA LYS A 173 1.77 -13.18 2.34
C LYS A 173 1.42 -12.46 1.02
N PRO A 174 0.12 -12.21 0.77
CA PRO A 174 -0.31 -11.40 -0.37
C PRO A 174 0.20 -9.95 -0.32
N GLU A 175 0.60 -9.47 0.86
CA GLU A 175 1.16 -8.13 1.08
C GLU A 175 2.35 -7.83 0.15
N LEU A 176 3.22 -8.81 -0.10
CA LEU A 176 4.36 -8.63 -1.01
C LEU A 176 3.91 -8.39 -2.46
N ARG A 177 2.83 -9.06 -2.91
CA ARG A 177 2.25 -8.82 -4.24
C ARG A 177 1.68 -7.41 -4.36
N LEU A 178 1.04 -6.92 -3.29
CA LEU A 178 0.51 -5.55 -3.23
C LEU A 178 1.64 -4.53 -3.34
N GLU A 179 2.71 -4.68 -2.56
CA GLU A 179 3.84 -3.75 -2.58
C GLU A 179 4.53 -3.71 -3.96
N VAL A 180 4.77 -4.88 -4.57
CA VAL A 180 5.38 -4.94 -5.90
C VAL A 180 4.45 -4.35 -6.97
N ALA A 181 3.14 -4.62 -6.90
CA ALA A 181 2.17 -4.02 -7.82
C ALA A 181 2.14 -2.48 -7.68
N ASP A 182 2.18 -1.95 -6.46
CA ASP A 182 2.26 -0.51 -6.19
C ASP A 182 3.56 0.10 -6.74
N ASN A 183 4.69 -0.59 -6.56
CA ASN A 183 5.98 -0.14 -7.09
C ASN A 183 5.99 -0.10 -8.62
N VAL A 184 5.44 -1.13 -9.29
CA VAL A 184 5.27 -1.16 -10.75
C VAL A 184 4.36 -0.03 -11.21
N ASN A 185 3.22 0.16 -10.53
CA ASN A 185 2.28 1.23 -10.87
C ASN A 185 2.94 2.60 -10.79
N ARG A 186 3.71 2.84 -9.72
CA ARG A 186 4.46 4.10 -9.54
C ARG A 186 5.50 4.30 -10.63
N ALA A 187 6.28 3.27 -10.98
CA ALA A 187 7.29 3.36 -12.03
C ALA A 187 6.67 3.69 -13.40
N ILE A 188 5.54 3.06 -13.74
CA ILE A 188 4.82 3.37 -14.98
C ILE A 188 4.26 4.80 -14.94
N LEU A 189 3.69 5.23 -13.81
CA LEU A 189 3.17 6.59 -13.64
C LEU A 189 4.27 7.65 -13.75
N GLU A 190 5.47 7.37 -13.25
CA GLU A 190 6.65 8.24 -13.35
C GLU A 190 7.10 8.47 -14.80
N ARG A 191 6.99 7.43 -15.65
CA ARG A 191 7.27 7.56 -17.09
C ARG A 191 6.19 8.34 -17.82
N GLN A 192 4.93 8.08 -17.52
CA GLN A 192 3.79 8.72 -18.19
C GLN A 192 3.55 10.16 -17.73
N SER A 193 3.85 10.45 -16.47
CA SER A 193 3.53 11.71 -15.82
C SER A 193 4.62 12.07 -14.82
N GLN A 194 4.88 13.36 -14.62
CA GLN A 194 5.79 13.80 -13.56
C GLN A 194 5.23 13.53 -12.14
N ARG A 195 4.09 12.83 -12.01
CA ARG A 195 3.43 12.55 -10.73
C ARG A 195 3.58 11.06 -10.37
N ARG A 196 4.10 10.82 -9.16
CA ARG A 196 4.39 9.48 -8.62
C ARG A 196 3.20 8.86 -7.88
N GLU A 197 2.25 9.67 -7.45
CA GLU A 197 1.16 9.27 -6.57
C GLU A 197 -0.05 10.18 -6.73
N SER A 198 -1.22 9.67 -6.36
CA SER A 198 -2.49 10.40 -6.34
C SER A 198 -2.47 11.59 -5.38
N ALA A 199 -3.26 12.62 -5.71
CA ALA A 199 -3.34 13.84 -4.89
C ALA A 199 -3.79 13.53 -3.45
N ILE A 200 -4.65 12.52 -3.25
CA ILE A 200 -5.06 12.07 -1.91
C ILE A 200 -3.86 11.58 -1.09
N ARG A 201 -2.94 10.79 -1.67
CA ARG A 201 -1.74 10.33 -0.94
C ARG A 201 -0.84 11.51 -0.56
N GLN A 202 -0.69 12.50 -1.44
CA GLN A 202 0.06 13.73 -1.15
C GLN A 202 -0.59 14.54 -0.02
N LEU A 203 -1.92 14.67 -0.02
CA LEU A 203 -2.66 15.36 1.03
C LEU A 203 -2.52 14.67 2.38
N VAL A 204 -2.55 13.33 2.43
CA VAL A 204 -2.32 12.57 3.66
C VAL A 204 -0.90 12.81 4.20
N ARG A 205 0.12 12.79 3.33
CA ARG A 205 1.51 13.11 3.72
C ARG A 205 1.63 14.55 4.23
N MET A 206 1.00 15.49 3.53
CA MET A 206 0.98 16.90 3.92
C MET A 206 0.28 17.11 5.27
N ARG A 207 -0.81 16.39 5.54
CA ARG A 207 -1.49 16.38 6.84
C ARG A 207 -0.54 15.94 7.94
N VAL A 208 0.09 14.77 7.79
CA VAL A 208 1.04 14.24 8.80
C VAL A 208 2.18 15.23 9.04
N TRP A 209 2.75 15.81 7.98
CA TRP A 209 3.78 16.83 8.10
C TRP A 209 3.30 18.08 8.83
N ALA A 210 2.11 18.59 8.50
CA ALA A 210 1.52 19.78 9.11
C ALA A 210 1.21 19.55 10.59
N GLU A 211 0.71 18.37 10.96
CA GLU A 211 0.44 17.97 12.33
C GLU A 211 1.70 17.92 13.17
N ASN A 212 2.74 17.23 12.69
CA ASN A 212 4.03 17.16 13.38
C ASN A 212 4.62 18.56 13.54
N THR A 213 4.63 19.37 12.47
CA THR A 213 5.16 20.74 12.51
C THR A 213 4.40 21.65 13.48
N ALA A 214 3.08 21.47 13.59
CA ALA A 214 2.26 22.25 14.51
C ALA A 214 2.47 21.82 15.97
N ARG A 215 2.64 20.51 16.24
CA ARG A 215 3.01 19.98 17.55
C ARG A 215 4.39 20.47 18.00
N ASP A 216 5.38 20.46 17.10
CA ASP A 216 6.73 20.97 17.36
C ASP A 216 6.74 22.47 17.71
N LYS A 217 5.82 23.23 17.09
CA LYS A 217 5.64 24.67 17.36
C LYS A 217 4.73 24.98 18.55
N GLY A 218 4.28 23.96 19.29
CA GLY A 218 3.43 24.11 20.47
C GLY A 218 2.05 24.71 20.18
N LYS A 219 1.52 24.53 18.96
CA LYS A 219 0.15 24.94 18.63
C LYS A 219 -0.85 24.01 19.33
N SER A 220 -1.96 24.56 19.81
CA SER A 220 -3.02 23.73 20.37
C SER A 220 -3.63 22.89 19.25
N LEU A 221 -3.44 21.57 19.36
CA LEU A 221 -4.05 20.57 18.52
C LEU A 221 -4.63 19.49 19.44
N PRO A 222 -5.75 18.87 19.08
CA PRO A 222 -6.23 17.67 19.75
C PRO A 222 -5.13 16.60 19.84
N GLU A 223 -5.13 15.81 20.92
CA GLU A 223 -4.16 14.71 21.08
C GLU A 223 -4.29 13.68 19.96
N TYR A 224 -5.53 13.43 19.51
CA TYR A 224 -5.84 12.57 18.38
C TYR A 224 -6.66 13.34 17.35
N LEU A 225 -6.15 13.41 16.13
CA LEU A 225 -6.87 13.92 14.97
C LEU A 225 -7.35 12.70 14.18
N ASP A 226 -8.63 12.37 14.34
CA ASP A 226 -9.20 11.24 13.63
C ASP A 226 -9.27 11.50 12.12
N LEU A 227 -9.11 10.44 11.34
CA LEU A 227 -9.32 10.47 9.89
C LEU A 227 -10.78 10.17 9.52
N GLY A 228 -11.60 9.80 10.51
CA GLY A 228 -13.01 9.44 10.31
C GLY A 228 -13.20 8.13 9.54
N VAL A 229 -12.14 7.32 9.41
CA VAL A 229 -12.17 6.02 8.72
C VAL A 229 -12.73 4.92 9.63
N TYR A 230 -12.66 5.12 10.95
CA TYR A 230 -13.16 4.19 11.97
C TYR A 230 -14.27 4.85 12.79
N THR A 231 -15.45 5.04 12.21
CA THR A 231 -16.61 5.58 12.93
C THR A 231 -17.26 4.57 13.89
N ASP A 232 -16.87 3.28 13.81
CA ASP A 232 -17.46 2.17 14.57
C ASP A 232 -16.55 1.62 15.69
N VAL A 233 -15.67 2.45 16.27
CA VAL A 233 -15.10 2.09 17.58
C VAL A 233 -16.04 2.63 18.66
N PRO A 234 -16.84 1.78 19.33
CA PRO A 234 -17.58 2.23 20.50
C PRO A 234 -16.54 2.73 21.51
N ASP A 235 -16.78 3.95 22.00
CA ASP A 235 -16.07 4.66 23.06
C ASP A 235 -15.27 3.73 23.99
N LEU A 236 -14.04 3.41 23.57
CA LEU A 236 -13.05 2.80 24.45
C LEU A 236 -12.48 3.94 25.27
N GLY A 237 -13.25 4.28 26.30
CA GLY A 237 -12.77 5.07 27.40
C GLY A 237 -11.38 4.57 27.82
N ARG A 238 -10.40 5.46 27.67
CA ARG A 238 -9.35 5.65 28.67
C ARG A 238 -8.54 4.39 29.00
N LEU A 239 -7.70 3.92 28.08
CA LEU A 239 -6.56 3.11 28.49
C LEU A 239 -5.41 4.04 28.93
N PRO A 240 -4.87 3.90 30.16
CA PRO A 240 -3.76 4.70 30.65
C PRO A 240 -2.48 4.41 29.87
N PRO A 241 -1.47 5.31 29.92
CA PRO A 241 -0.26 5.20 29.12
C PRO A 241 0.71 4.19 29.75
N GLN A 242 0.39 2.90 29.68
CA GLN A 242 1.34 1.83 30.01
C GLN A 242 1.05 0.59 29.16
N THR A 243 1.49 0.59 27.90
CA THR A 243 1.88 -0.62 27.16
C THR A 243 2.55 -0.23 25.83
N ARG A 244 3.54 0.65 25.86
CA ARG A 244 4.48 0.84 24.74
C ARG A 244 5.80 1.35 25.29
N ASN A 245 6.55 0.45 25.92
CA ASN A 245 8.02 0.45 25.97
C ASN A 245 8.45 -0.84 26.65
N GLY A 246 8.81 -1.84 25.85
CA GLY A 246 9.49 -3.03 26.34
C GLY A 246 10.89 -2.65 26.79
N HIS A 247 11.08 -2.50 28.09
CA HIS A 247 12.35 -2.62 28.81
C HIS A 247 12.00 -2.83 30.29
N ASP A 248 11.82 -4.08 30.70
CA ASP A 248 11.77 -4.41 32.13
C ASP A 248 13.21 -4.65 32.61
N PRO A 249 13.72 -3.87 33.58
CA PRO A 249 14.92 -4.24 34.32
C PRO A 249 14.57 -5.28 35.38
N MET A 250 15.42 -6.29 35.44
CA MET A 250 15.53 -7.31 36.49
C MET A 250 15.51 -6.70 37.90
N ILE A 251 14.61 -7.16 38.78
CA ILE A 251 14.74 -6.97 40.23
C ILE A 251 14.51 -8.30 40.95
N THR A 252 15.57 -8.71 41.63
CA THR A 252 15.69 -9.76 42.63
C THR A 252 14.84 -9.47 43.86
N THR A 253 14.09 -10.45 44.36
CA THR A 253 13.91 -10.70 45.80
C THR A 253 13.68 -12.18 46.00
#